data_AF-A0A2H5Y9P9-F1
#
_entry.id   AF-A0A2H5Y9P9-F1
#
_cell.length_a   1.000
_cell.length_b   1.000
_cell.length_c   1.000
_cell.angle_alpha   90.00
_cell.angle_beta   90.00
_cell.angle_gamma   90.00
#
_symmetry.space_group_name_H-M   'P 1'
#
loop_
_entity.id
_entity.type
_entity.pdbx_description
1 polymer ?
#
loop_
_entity_poly.entity_id
_entity_poly.type
_entity_poly.pdbx_seq_one_letter_code
_entity_poly.pdbx_strand_id
1 'polypeptide(L)'
;MRLVFRGAPTLPLVAATPFEGRRFWYAVRGDESNPRLTREIDLRGIDRATLRYRIWYDLEEDWDYAYVSVSTDGGRRWTLLRTPSGTDADPNHNNLGWGYTGVSGGTGGPRWITETVDLTPYAGRTLLLRFEVVTDDAVNRPGVALDAIEIPEIGFRDGAEEDAGWTAEGWARVTPQVPVRYDLQVLRIRQDGTVRIERLPVEGSSTGEWILEAGPDRRVVLALSALARFTTEPAPYTLRVEPPQAGRSSARLMPSGIIREKPGPPDGGFLRRGHPASRSLSPAAQGLKGMRAACI
;
A
#
# COMPACT_ATOMS: atom_id res chain seq x y z
N MET A 1 31.60 14.74 11.02
CA MET A 1 30.95 14.15 9.82
C MET A 1 29.63 14.85 9.63
N ARG A 2 29.29 15.27 8.41
CA ARG A 2 28.01 15.93 8.13
C ARG A 2 27.02 14.91 7.59
N LEU A 3 25.83 14.88 8.16
CA LEU A 3 24.71 14.06 7.72
C LEU A 3 23.66 14.97 7.08
N VAL A 4 23.23 14.62 5.87
CA VAL A 4 22.12 15.30 5.19
C VAL A 4 21.05 14.27 4.86
N PHE A 5 19.85 14.46 5.41
CA PHE A 5 18.70 13.59 5.25
C PHE A 5 17.58 14.29 4.50
N ARG A 6 16.95 13.57 3.57
CA ARG A 6 15.69 13.96 2.93
C ARG A 6 14.81 12.73 2.73
N GLY A 7 13.65 12.71 3.35
CA GLY A 7 12.60 11.73 3.16
C GLY A 7 11.45 12.28 2.31
N ALA A 8 10.60 11.39 1.81
CA ALA A 8 9.34 11.80 1.20
C ALA A 8 8.38 12.39 2.25
N PRO A 9 7.81 13.58 2.02
CA PRO A 9 6.89 14.21 2.99
C PRO A 9 5.52 13.52 3.03
N THR A 10 5.17 12.80 1.96
CA THR A 10 3.93 12.03 1.86
C THR A 10 4.23 10.65 1.25
N LEU A 11 3.35 9.69 1.55
CA LEU A 11 3.33 8.39 0.90
C LEU A 11 1.97 8.11 0.29
N PRO A 12 1.91 7.26 -0.74
CA PRO A 12 0.64 6.75 -1.19
C PRO A 12 -0.03 5.94 -0.07
N LEU A 13 -1.36 6.04 0.04
CA LEU A 13 -2.14 5.26 1.01
C LEU A 13 -2.01 3.76 0.75
N VAL A 14 -2.10 3.38 -0.53
CA VAL A 14 -1.87 2.05 -1.09
C VAL A 14 -1.12 2.21 -2.41
N ALA A 15 -0.55 1.14 -2.97
CA ALA A 15 0.13 1.15 -4.27
C ALA A 15 -0.82 1.36 -5.49
N ALA A 16 -1.64 2.41 -5.45
CA ALA A 16 -2.54 2.85 -6.50
C ALA A 16 -2.66 4.39 -6.51
N THR A 17 -2.70 4.98 -7.70
CA THR A 17 -3.26 6.32 -7.92
C THR A 17 -4.74 6.20 -8.26
N PRO A 18 -5.57 7.26 -8.13
CA PRO A 18 -6.93 7.25 -8.66
C PRO A 18 -6.93 6.83 -10.13
N PHE A 19 -7.89 6.00 -10.52
CA PHE A 19 -8.04 5.59 -11.91
C PHE A 19 -8.59 6.75 -12.74
N GLU A 20 -9.56 7.48 -12.19
CA GLU A 20 -10.01 8.78 -12.69
C GLU A 20 -9.99 9.83 -11.57
N GLY A 21 -10.05 11.10 -11.94
CA GLY A 21 -10.12 12.20 -10.98
C GLY A 21 -8.92 12.29 -10.02
N ARG A 22 -9.21 12.51 -8.74
CA ARG A 22 -8.27 12.78 -7.63
C ARG A 22 -8.53 11.92 -6.40
N ARG A 23 -9.62 11.16 -6.38
CA ARG A 23 -10.06 10.33 -5.26
C ARG A 23 -10.46 8.95 -5.75
N PHE A 24 -10.51 8.01 -4.82
CA PHE A 24 -11.16 6.72 -5.02
C PHE A 24 -11.86 6.30 -3.74
N TRP A 25 -12.76 5.33 -3.83
CA TRP A 25 -13.32 4.66 -2.66
C TRP A 25 -12.31 3.66 -2.10
N TYR A 26 -12.08 3.70 -0.80
CA TYR A 26 -11.18 2.80 -0.09
C TYR A 26 -11.92 2.12 1.04
N ALA A 27 -11.86 0.79 1.09
CA ALA A 27 -12.28 0.02 2.25
C ALA A 27 -11.24 0.24 3.35
N VAL A 28 -11.63 0.89 4.45
CA VAL A 28 -10.72 1.22 5.53
C VAL A 28 -10.15 -0.07 6.10
N ARG A 29 -8.83 -0.17 6.02
CA ARG A 29 -8.03 -1.29 6.50
C ARG A 29 -8.27 -1.60 7.98
N GLY A 30 -8.52 -2.87 8.28
CA GLY A 30 -8.63 -3.39 9.65
C GLY A 30 -8.75 -4.91 9.66
N ASP A 31 -8.47 -5.51 10.81
CA ASP A 31 -8.71 -6.94 11.10
C ASP A 31 -10.13 -7.12 11.61
N GLU A 32 -10.69 -8.32 11.46
CA GLU A 32 -12.08 -8.67 11.82
C GLU A 32 -13.09 -7.64 11.29
N SER A 33 -12.84 -7.15 10.07
CA SER A 33 -13.53 -6.00 9.53
C SER A 33 -14.59 -6.43 8.52
N ASN A 34 -15.69 -5.67 8.48
CA ASN A 34 -16.70 -5.80 7.43
C ASN A 34 -17.12 -4.44 6.83
N PRO A 35 -16.25 -3.76 6.04
CA PRO A 35 -16.61 -2.55 5.32
C PRO A 35 -17.67 -2.80 4.23
N ARG A 36 -18.75 -2.02 4.22
CA ARG A 36 -19.82 -2.07 3.22
C ARG A 36 -20.07 -0.72 2.56
N LEU A 37 -20.20 -0.72 1.24
CA LEU A 37 -20.57 0.43 0.43
C LEU A 37 -21.85 0.08 -0.34
N THR A 38 -22.99 0.62 0.09
CA THR A 38 -24.32 0.21 -0.41
C THR A 38 -25.06 1.37 -1.05
N ARG A 39 -25.73 1.13 -2.19
CA ARG A 39 -26.56 2.12 -2.88
C ARG A 39 -27.80 1.47 -3.50
N GLU A 40 -28.92 2.18 -3.46
CA GLU A 40 -30.10 1.82 -4.25
C GLU A 40 -29.92 2.19 -5.71
N ILE A 41 -30.21 1.25 -6.60
CA ILE A 41 -30.16 1.38 -8.05
C ILE A 41 -31.57 1.15 -8.61
N ASP A 42 -32.03 2.07 -9.44
CA ASP A 42 -33.30 1.97 -10.15
C ASP A 42 -33.08 1.46 -11.58
N LEU A 43 -33.45 0.20 -11.84
CA LEU A 43 -33.40 -0.41 -13.16
C LEU A 43 -34.81 -0.52 -13.78
N ARG A 44 -35.80 0.21 -13.27
CA ARG A 44 -37.13 0.27 -13.89
C ARG A 44 -37.03 0.96 -15.24
N GLY A 45 -37.77 0.45 -16.22
CA GLY A 45 -37.83 1.04 -17.56
C GLY A 45 -36.68 0.66 -18.49
N ILE A 46 -35.80 -0.25 -18.08
CA ILE A 46 -34.78 -0.86 -18.93
C ILE A 46 -34.87 -2.38 -18.88
N ASP A 47 -34.50 -3.04 -19.98
CA ASP A 47 -34.56 -4.50 -20.13
C ASP A 47 -33.18 -5.18 -19.98
N ARG A 48 -32.11 -4.38 -19.90
CA ARG A 48 -30.72 -4.82 -19.76
C ARG A 48 -29.95 -3.80 -18.94
N ALA A 49 -29.04 -4.29 -18.11
CA ALA A 49 -28.21 -3.45 -17.25
C ALA A 49 -26.84 -4.08 -17.07
N THR A 50 -25.80 -3.26 -17.07
CA THR A 50 -24.43 -3.71 -16.87
C THR A 50 -23.77 -2.88 -15.77
N LEU A 51 -23.21 -3.53 -14.76
CA LEU A 51 -22.33 -2.88 -13.79
C LEU A 51 -20.89 -2.94 -14.31
N ARG A 52 -20.23 -1.79 -14.44
CA ARG A 52 -18.79 -1.72 -14.72
C ARG A 52 -18.11 -0.89 -13.65
N TYR A 53 -16.90 -1.28 -13.27
CA TYR A 53 -16.13 -0.55 -12.27
C TYR A 53 -14.64 -0.90 -12.41
N ARG A 54 -13.81 -0.10 -11.75
CA ARG A 54 -12.41 -0.40 -11.51
C ARG A 54 -12.27 -0.88 -10.08
N ILE A 55 -11.53 -1.97 -9.90
CA ILE A 55 -11.17 -2.48 -8.59
C ILE A 55 -9.65 -2.69 -8.53
N TRP A 56 -9.07 -2.33 -7.40
CA TRP A 56 -7.70 -2.65 -7.02
C TRP A 56 -7.78 -3.37 -5.67
N TYR A 57 -7.05 -4.46 -5.49
CA TYR A 57 -7.01 -5.16 -4.21
C TYR A 57 -5.67 -5.86 -3.96
N ASP A 58 -5.23 -5.83 -2.71
CA ASP A 58 -4.18 -6.68 -2.13
C ASP A 58 -4.75 -7.16 -0.80
N LEU A 59 -5.21 -8.40 -0.80
CA LEU A 59 -5.90 -9.12 0.27
C LEU A 59 -5.07 -10.35 0.65
N GLU A 60 -5.24 -10.85 1.88
CA GLU A 60 -4.68 -12.17 2.20
C GLU A 60 -5.36 -13.24 1.34
N GLU A 61 -4.56 -13.93 0.53
CA GLU A 61 -5.06 -14.92 -0.42
C GLU A 61 -5.73 -16.08 0.32
N ASP A 62 -6.96 -16.37 -0.09
CA ASP A 62 -7.86 -17.37 0.45
C ASP A 62 -8.31 -17.18 1.92
N TRP A 63 -8.04 -16.03 2.53
CA TRP A 63 -8.48 -15.70 3.91
C TRP A 63 -9.38 -14.46 3.95
N ASP A 64 -8.95 -13.39 3.27
CA ASP A 64 -9.70 -12.16 3.12
C ASP A 64 -10.41 -12.12 1.77
N TYR A 65 -11.65 -11.60 1.77
CA TYR A 65 -12.46 -11.54 0.56
C TYR A 65 -13.17 -10.21 0.36
N ALA A 66 -13.25 -9.79 -0.90
CA ALA A 66 -14.16 -8.73 -1.33
C ALA A 66 -15.28 -9.29 -2.20
N TYR A 67 -16.47 -8.73 -2.04
CA TYR A 67 -17.71 -9.20 -2.65
C TYR A 67 -18.44 -8.07 -3.35
N VAL A 68 -19.13 -8.42 -4.44
CA VAL A 68 -20.19 -7.60 -5.01
C VAL A 68 -21.48 -8.35 -4.89
N SER A 69 -22.49 -7.73 -4.31
CA SER A 69 -23.76 -8.37 -4.04
C SER A 69 -24.93 -7.44 -4.29
N VAL A 70 -26.10 -8.04 -4.52
CA VAL A 70 -27.34 -7.31 -4.68
C VAL A 70 -28.43 -7.83 -3.76
N SER A 71 -29.33 -6.94 -3.35
CA SER A 71 -30.54 -7.28 -2.64
C SER A 71 -31.76 -6.72 -3.36
N THR A 72 -32.80 -7.53 -3.49
CA THR A 72 -34.10 -7.13 -4.07
C THR A 72 -35.23 -7.11 -3.04
N ASP A 73 -34.90 -7.30 -1.75
CA ASP A 73 -35.84 -7.37 -0.64
C ASP A 73 -35.52 -6.37 0.48
N GLY A 74 -34.90 -5.24 0.12
CA GLY A 74 -34.57 -4.16 1.05
C GLY A 74 -33.41 -4.49 1.98
N GLY A 75 -32.48 -5.36 1.56
CA GLY A 75 -31.28 -5.72 2.30
C GLY A 75 -31.44 -6.89 3.26
N ARG A 76 -32.57 -7.62 3.23
CA ARG A 76 -32.83 -8.78 4.09
C ARG A 76 -32.04 -10.01 3.62
N ARG A 77 -31.88 -10.16 2.31
CA ARG A 77 -31.03 -11.17 1.67
C ARG A 77 -30.15 -10.54 0.61
N TRP A 78 -28.94 -11.08 0.49
CA TRP A 78 -27.94 -10.63 -0.45
C TRP A 78 -27.52 -11.80 -1.34
N THR A 79 -27.52 -11.56 -2.66
CA THR A 79 -27.06 -12.51 -3.66
C THR A 79 -25.70 -12.03 -4.17
N LEU A 80 -24.66 -12.86 -4.02
CA LEU A 80 -23.34 -12.57 -4.59
C LEU A 80 -23.40 -12.61 -6.12
N LEU A 81 -22.83 -11.60 -6.76
CA LEU A 81 -22.70 -11.53 -8.21
C LEU A 81 -21.45 -12.31 -8.66
N ARG A 82 -21.57 -13.02 -9.79
CA ARG A 82 -20.42 -13.69 -10.42
C ARG A 82 -19.57 -12.67 -11.17
N THR A 83 -18.52 -12.20 -10.52
CA THR A 83 -17.54 -11.29 -11.08
C THR A 83 -16.45 -12.02 -11.87
N PRO A 84 -15.97 -11.48 -13.01
CA PRO A 84 -14.91 -12.07 -13.82
C PRO A 84 -13.67 -12.56 -13.06
N SER A 85 -13.16 -11.78 -12.10
CA SER A 85 -11.94 -12.14 -11.35
C SER A 85 -12.21 -12.75 -9.97
N GLY A 86 -13.46 -13.10 -9.67
CA GLY A 86 -13.82 -13.78 -8.42
C GLY A 86 -13.65 -15.29 -8.50
N THR A 87 -13.71 -15.94 -7.35
CA THR A 87 -13.60 -17.41 -7.19
C THR A 87 -14.60 -17.93 -6.16
N ASP A 88 -15.02 -19.18 -6.32
CA ASP A 88 -15.75 -19.98 -5.32
C ASP A 88 -14.84 -20.94 -4.53
N ALA A 89 -13.52 -20.87 -4.76
CA ALA A 89 -12.56 -21.61 -3.95
C ALA A 89 -12.64 -21.16 -2.49
N ASP A 90 -12.70 -22.14 -1.59
CA ASP A 90 -12.81 -21.93 -0.15
C ASP A 90 -11.89 -22.91 0.60
N PRO A 91 -10.56 -22.82 0.41
CA PRO A 91 -9.65 -23.78 1.01
C PRO A 91 -9.50 -23.60 2.54
N ASN A 92 -9.85 -22.41 3.05
CA ASN A 92 -9.73 -22.07 4.47
C ASN A 92 -11.08 -21.89 5.19
N HIS A 93 -12.21 -22.16 4.52
CA HIS A 93 -13.56 -21.98 5.09
C HIS A 93 -13.94 -20.54 5.45
N ASN A 94 -13.32 -19.58 4.78
CA ASN A 94 -13.55 -18.15 4.95
C ASN A 94 -14.31 -17.50 3.78
N ASN A 95 -14.47 -18.20 2.66
CA ASN A 95 -15.18 -17.64 1.51
C ASN A 95 -16.70 -17.81 1.67
N LEU A 96 -17.43 -16.69 1.69
CA LEU A 96 -18.89 -16.66 1.72
C LEU A 96 -19.57 -17.07 0.40
N GLY A 97 -18.81 -17.29 -0.67
CA GLY A 97 -19.31 -17.76 -1.96
C GLY A 97 -18.43 -17.30 -3.12
N TRP A 98 -18.87 -16.29 -3.90
CA TRP A 98 -18.11 -15.78 -5.04
C TRP A 98 -17.42 -14.45 -4.70
N GLY A 99 -16.12 -14.50 -4.40
CA GLY A 99 -15.36 -13.35 -3.91
C GLY A 99 -14.02 -13.15 -4.61
N TYR A 100 -13.50 -11.93 -4.52
CA TYR A 100 -12.11 -11.60 -4.84
C TYR A 100 -11.22 -11.92 -3.66
N THR A 101 -10.03 -12.45 -3.92
CA THR A 101 -9.02 -12.73 -2.91
C THR A 101 -7.62 -12.59 -3.53
N GLY A 102 -6.59 -12.48 -2.70
CA GLY A 102 -5.21 -12.30 -3.16
C GLY A 102 -4.96 -10.92 -3.79
N VAL A 103 -4.35 -10.87 -4.97
CA VAL A 103 -3.81 -9.62 -5.55
C VAL A 103 -4.39 -9.34 -6.94
N SER A 104 -4.94 -8.14 -7.13
CA SER A 104 -5.56 -7.75 -8.40
C SER A 104 -4.54 -7.63 -9.53
N GLY A 105 -4.81 -8.27 -10.67
CA GLY A 105 -3.88 -8.31 -11.78
C GLY A 105 -2.75 -9.36 -11.66
N GLY A 106 -2.71 -10.16 -10.61
CA GLY A 106 -1.80 -11.31 -10.54
C GLY A 106 -0.33 -10.96 -10.27
N THR A 107 0.60 -11.70 -10.88
CA THR A 107 2.00 -11.84 -10.41
C THR A 107 2.87 -10.58 -10.42
N GLY A 108 2.44 -9.51 -11.08
CA GLY A 108 3.16 -8.22 -11.13
C GLY A 108 2.90 -7.29 -9.95
N GLY A 109 2.04 -7.70 -9.01
CA GLY A 109 1.54 -6.85 -7.93
C GLY A 109 0.19 -6.20 -8.26
N PRO A 110 -0.43 -5.56 -7.26
CA PRO A 110 -1.80 -5.09 -7.37
C PRO A 110 -1.91 -3.93 -8.35
N ARG A 111 -2.84 -4.04 -9.29
CA ARG A 111 -3.20 -2.98 -10.26
C ARG A 111 -4.69 -2.87 -10.44
N TRP A 112 -5.15 -1.71 -10.90
CA TRP A 112 -6.55 -1.54 -11.31
C TRP A 112 -6.90 -2.55 -12.41
N ILE A 113 -7.95 -3.32 -12.17
CA ILE A 113 -8.59 -4.18 -13.16
C ILE A 113 -9.99 -3.67 -13.46
N THR A 114 -10.49 -4.01 -14.64
CA THR A 114 -11.85 -3.68 -15.06
C THR A 114 -12.76 -4.87 -14.82
N GLU A 115 -13.84 -4.62 -14.12
CA GLU A 115 -14.88 -5.63 -13.91
C GLU A 115 -16.11 -5.22 -14.71
N THR A 116 -16.81 -6.20 -15.24
CA THR A 116 -18.05 -6.02 -16.00
C THR A 116 -18.97 -7.16 -15.62
N VAL A 117 -20.10 -6.82 -15.00
CA VAL A 117 -21.00 -7.76 -14.35
C VAL A 117 -22.40 -7.53 -14.90
N ASP A 118 -23.05 -8.62 -15.31
CA ASP A 118 -24.42 -8.55 -15.84
C ASP A 118 -25.42 -8.31 -14.69
N LEU A 119 -26.19 -7.24 -14.83
CA LEU A 119 -27.31 -6.91 -13.94
C LEU A 119 -28.68 -7.14 -14.62
N THR A 120 -28.71 -7.62 -15.87
CA THR A 120 -29.94 -7.91 -16.62
C THR A 120 -30.94 -8.80 -15.87
N PRO A 121 -30.54 -9.80 -15.06
CA PRO A 121 -31.49 -10.57 -14.25
C PRO A 121 -32.31 -9.73 -13.25
N TYR A 122 -31.86 -8.51 -12.94
CA TYR A 122 -32.48 -7.57 -12.04
C TYR A 122 -33.11 -6.36 -12.75
N ALA A 123 -33.21 -6.39 -14.08
CA ALA A 123 -33.90 -5.36 -14.85
C ALA A 123 -35.39 -5.25 -14.48
N GLY A 124 -35.98 -4.06 -14.67
CA GLY A 124 -37.40 -3.80 -14.41
C GLY A 124 -37.79 -3.59 -12.94
N ARG A 125 -36.83 -3.48 -12.02
CA ARG A 125 -37.06 -3.24 -10.58
C ARG A 125 -35.97 -2.35 -9.97
N THR A 126 -36.17 -1.97 -8.71
CA THR A 126 -35.09 -1.39 -7.89
C THR A 126 -34.33 -2.50 -7.16
N LEU A 127 -33.04 -2.28 -6.89
CA LEU A 127 -32.20 -3.17 -6.09
C LEU A 127 -31.25 -2.37 -5.21
N LEU A 128 -30.73 -2.96 -4.14
CA LEU A 128 -29.55 -2.47 -3.46
C LEU A 128 -28.32 -3.15 -4.06
N LEU A 129 -27.32 -2.38 -4.46
CA LEU A 129 -25.99 -2.84 -4.86
C LEU A 129 -25.03 -2.61 -3.69
N ARG A 130 -24.18 -3.59 -3.39
CA ARG A 130 -23.18 -3.50 -2.34
C ARG A 130 -21.81 -3.99 -2.80
N PHE A 131 -20.79 -3.24 -2.42
CA PHE A 131 -19.41 -3.71 -2.32
C PHE A 131 -19.09 -3.98 -0.85
N GLU A 132 -18.59 -5.16 -0.55
CA GLU A 132 -18.34 -5.63 0.82
C GLU A 132 -16.94 -6.22 0.90
N VAL A 133 -16.23 -5.98 2.01
CA VAL A 133 -14.94 -6.61 2.29
C VAL A 133 -15.07 -7.32 3.62
N VAL A 134 -14.61 -8.55 3.73
CA VAL A 134 -14.61 -9.34 4.96
C VAL A 134 -13.19 -9.82 5.20
N THR A 135 -12.63 -9.47 6.35
CA THR A 135 -11.26 -9.85 6.73
C THR A 135 -11.24 -10.67 8.01
N ASP A 136 -10.25 -11.53 8.16
CA ASP A 136 -10.03 -12.31 9.38
C ASP A 136 -9.21 -11.54 10.45
N ASP A 137 -8.78 -12.25 11.51
CA ASP A 137 -8.07 -11.67 12.66
C ASP A 137 -6.53 -11.64 12.53
N ALA A 138 -6.00 -12.05 11.38
CA ALA A 138 -4.58 -12.37 11.22
C ALA A 138 -3.80 -11.41 10.29
N VAL A 139 -3.60 -11.75 9.01
CA VAL A 139 -2.66 -11.01 8.16
C VAL A 139 -3.36 -9.92 7.38
N ASN A 140 -3.26 -8.72 7.91
CA ASN A 140 -3.82 -7.58 7.22
C ASN A 140 -2.99 -7.08 6.01
N ARG A 141 -3.52 -7.22 4.81
CA ARG A 141 -2.94 -6.63 3.58
C ARG A 141 -3.44 -5.19 3.33
N PRO A 142 -2.91 -4.44 2.33
CA PRO A 142 -3.31 -3.05 2.08
C PRO A 142 -4.81 -2.81 1.82
N GLY A 143 -5.57 -3.82 1.40
CA GLY A 143 -7.04 -3.77 1.31
C GLY A 143 -7.57 -3.59 -0.12
N VAL A 144 -8.69 -2.87 -0.25
CA VAL A 144 -9.46 -2.76 -1.50
C VAL A 144 -9.76 -1.30 -1.84
N ALA A 145 -9.67 -0.97 -3.11
CA ALA A 145 -10.10 0.31 -3.66
C ALA A 145 -11.04 0.12 -4.87
N LEU A 146 -11.99 1.05 -5.01
CA LEU A 146 -12.95 1.11 -6.10
C LEU A 146 -12.94 2.50 -6.74
N ASP A 147 -13.11 2.52 -8.06
CA ASP A 147 -13.21 3.76 -8.83
C ASP A 147 -14.04 3.52 -10.11
N ALA A 148 -14.45 4.60 -10.78
CA ALA A 148 -15.18 4.59 -12.05
C ALA A 148 -16.36 3.61 -12.09
N ILE A 149 -17.21 3.60 -11.04
CA ILE A 149 -18.39 2.75 -10.94
C ILE A 149 -19.46 3.30 -11.87
N GLU A 150 -19.94 2.52 -12.83
CA GLU A 150 -20.93 2.95 -13.81
C GLU A 150 -21.99 1.88 -14.09
N ILE A 151 -23.21 2.34 -14.35
CA ILE A 151 -24.29 1.55 -14.97
C ILE A 151 -24.76 2.35 -16.18
N PRO A 152 -24.15 2.15 -17.36
CA PRO A 152 -24.34 3.00 -18.52
C PRO A 152 -25.79 3.11 -18.99
N GLU A 153 -26.57 2.03 -18.88
CA GLU A 153 -27.95 1.97 -19.38
C GLU A 153 -28.91 2.91 -18.64
N ILE A 154 -28.56 3.34 -17.42
CA ILE A 154 -29.30 4.35 -16.65
C ILE A 154 -28.52 5.67 -16.48
N GLY A 155 -27.37 5.79 -17.15
CA GLY A 155 -26.50 6.96 -17.05
C GLY A 155 -25.82 7.16 -15.69
N PHE A 156 -25.80 6.14 -14.82
CA PHE A 156 -25.16 6.25 -13.51
C PHE A 156 -23.64 6.17 -13.63
N ARG A 157 -22.93 7.07 -12.93
CA ARG A 157 -21.47 7.12 -12.82
C ARG A 157 -21.06 7.63 -11.44
N ASP A 158 -19.99 7.06 -10.89
CA ASP A 158 -19.33 7.51 -9.67
C ASP A 158 -17.81 7.25 -9.75
N GLY A 159 -17.05 8.34 -9.83
CA GLY A 159 -15.58 8.37 -9.75
C GLY A 159 -15.05 8.79 -8.38
N ALA A 160 -15.85 8.67 -7.31
CA ALA A 160 -15.49 9.01 -5.92
C ALA A 160 -15.19 10.51 -5.64
N GLU A 161 -15.43 11.40 -6.59
CA GLU A 161 -15.13 12.84 -6.45
C GLU A 161 -16.15 13.58 -5.59
N GLU A 162 -17.40 13.16 -5.66
CA GLU A 162 -18.55 13.79 -5.00
C GLU A 162 -19.48 12.75 -4.38
N ASP A 163 -20.56 13.20 -3.74
CA ASP A 163 -21.52 12.28 -3.14
C ASP A 163 -22.43 11.71 -4.23
N ALA A 164 -22.24 10.43 -4.53
CA ALA A 164 -23.07 9.70 -5.47
C ALA A 164 -24.18 8.89 -4.78
N GLY A 165 -24.54 9.23 -3.53
CA GLY A 165 -25.64 8.63 -2.78
C GLY A 165 -25.36 7.20 -2.33
N TRP A 166 -24.12 6.93 -1.93
CA TRP A 166 -23.73 5.68 -1.27
C TRP A 166 -23.85 5.80 0.24
N THR A 167 -24.35 4.74 0.88
CA THR A 167 -24.21 4.52 2.32
C THR A 167 -22.89 3.79 2.56
N ALA A 168 -21.93 4.50 3.12
CA ALA A 168 -20.60 3.97 3.43
C ALA A 168 -20.49 3.59 4.90
N GLU A 169 -20.19 2.32 5.16
CA GLU A 169 -19.90 1.75 6.47
C GLU A 169 -18.48 1.20 6.42
N GLY A 170 -17.49 1.93 6.95
CA GLY A 170 -16.08 1.53 6.83
C GLY A 170 -15.45 1.77 5.46
N TRP A 171 -16.19 2.29 4.48
CA TRP A 171 -15.62 2.82 3.23
C TRP A 171 -15.42 4.33 3.33
N ALA A 172 -14.39 4.86 2.67
CA ALA A 172 -14.12 6.29 2.60
C ALA A 172 -13.69 6.71 1.20
N ARG A 173 -14.13 7.89 0.77
CA ARG A 173 -13.53 8.58 -0.38
C ARG A 173 -12.21 9.21 0.09
N VAL A 174 -11.11 8.81 -0.53
CA VAL A 174 -9.77 9.23 -0.11
C VAL A 174 -9.02 9.92 -1.23
N THR A 175 -8.30 10.99 -0.89
CA THR A 175 -7.14 11.40 -1.68
C THR A 175 -5.97 10.56 -1.20
N PRO A 176 -5.33 9.73 -2.05
CA PRO A 176 -4.52 8.61 -1.59
C PRO A 176 -3.09 9.01 -1.22
N GLN A 177 -2.94 10.09 -0.44
CA GLN A 177 -1.67 10.51 0.11
C GLN A 177 -1.78 10.70 1.62
N VAL A 178 -0.86 10.10 2.36
CA VAL A 178 -0.77 10.25 3.82
C VAL A 178 0.54 10.96 4.20
N PRO A 179 0.51 11.84 5.22
CA PRO A 179 1.72 12.51 5.69
C PRO A 179 2.66 11.53 6.38
N VAL A 180 3.96 11.73 6.18
CA VAL A 180 5.02 10.97 6.86
C VAL A 180 5.73 11.86 7.85
N ARG A 181 6.06 11.31 9.01
CA ARG A 181 7.05 11.88 9.93
C ARG A 181 8.25 10.96 10.00
N TYR A 182 9.42 11.50 10.22
CA TYR A 182 10.62 10.68 10.43
C TYR A 182 11.13 10.83 11.87
N ASP A 183 11.46 9.71 12.50
CA ASP A 183 12.27 9.67 13.72
C ASP A 183 13.67 9.18 13.35
N LEU A 184 14.68 10.00 13.66
CA LEU A 184 16.08 9.68 13.46
C LEU A 184 16.77 9.63 14.81
N GLN A 185 17.48 8.53 15.07
CA GLN A 185 18.19 8.32 16.32
C GLN A 185 19.62 7.88 16.03
N VAL A 186 20.56 8.46 16.77
CA VAL A 186 21.97 8.05 16.77
C VAL A 186 22.20 7.25 18.05
N LEU A 187 22.63 6.01 17.87
CA LEU A 187 23.04 5.13 18.95
C LEU A 187 24.57 5.13 18.99
N ARG A 188 25.13 5.68 20.06
CA ARG A 188 26.57 5.69 20.33
C ARG A 188 26.91 4.57 21.30
N ILE A 189 27.68 3.60 20.81
CA ILE A 189 28.09 2.41 21.57
C ILE A 189 29.53 2.63 22.01
N ARG A 190 29.74 2.73 23.33
CA ARG A 190 31.06 2.92 23.95
C ARG A 190 31.87 1.62 23.94
N GLN A 191 33.15 1.73 24.30
CA GLN A 191 34.06 0.58 24.38
C GLN A 191 33.64 -0.44 25.44
N ASP A 192 33.06 0.02 26.55
CA ASP A 192 32.52 -0.80 27.64
C ASP A 192 31.16 -1.44 27.32
N GLY A 193 30.60 -1.19 26.14
CA GLY A 193 29.30 -1.70 25.70
C GLY A 193 28.11 -0.81 26.06
N THR A 194 28.31 0.28 26.81
CA THR A 194 27.22 1.22 27.15
C THR A 194 26.69 1.91 25.90
N VAL A 195 25.36 2.05 25.79
CA VAL A 195 24.69 2.69 24.65
C VAL A 195 24.07 4.02 25.09
N ARG A 196 24.37 5.10 24.35
CA ARG A 196 23.68 6.38 24.46
C ARG A 196 22.84 6.61 23.20
N ILE A 197 21.58 7.01 23.37
CA ILE A 197 20.65 7.29 22.27
C ILE A 197 20.41 8.80 22.21
N GLU A 198 20.58 9.38 21.03
CA GLU A 198 20.36 10.80 20.76
C GLU A 198 19.38 10.94 19.59
N ARG A 199 18.29 11.68 19.77
CA ARG A 199 17.33 11.96 18.69
C ARG A 199 17.81 13.15 17.87
N LEU A 200 17.80 13.00 16.56
CA LEU A 200 18.12 14.06 15.61
C LEU A 200 16.84 14.79 15.20
N PRO A 201 16.71 16.11 15.43
CA PRO A 201 15.51 16.85 15.09
C PRO A 201 15.32 16.93 13.57
N VAL A 202 14.14 16.57 13.08
CA VAL A 202 13.76 16.63 11.66
C VAL A 202 12.97 17.90 11.38
N GLU A 203 13.47 18.71 10.47
CA GLU A 203 12.83 19.94 10.00
C GLU A 203 11.71 19.64 9.01
N GLY A 204 10.61 20.38 9.11
CA GLY A 204 9.49 20.27 8.16
C GLY A 204 8.92 18.85 8.04
N SER A 205 9.15 17.99 9.03
CA SER A 205 8.84 16.56 9.10
C SER A 205 9.59 15.60 8.17
N SER A 206 10.41 16.09 7.23
CA SER A 206 11.04 15.22 6.20
C SER A 206 12.48 15.55 5.85
N THR A 207 13.09 16.61 6.37
CA THR A 207 14.47 16.97 6.07
C THR A 207 15.29 17.17 7.32
N GLY A 208 16.60 17.00 7.25
CA GLY A 208 17.46 17.40 8.35
C GLY A 208 18.91 17.37 7.98
N GLU A 209 19.67 18.19 8.70
CA GLU A 209 21.11 18.31 8.54
C GLU A 209 21.76 18.37 9.92
N TRP A 210 22.76 17.52 10.13
CA TRP A 210 23.42 17.42 11.43
C TRP A 210 24.92 17.23 11.26
N ILE A 211 25.68 17.77 12.20
CA ILE A 211 27.10 17.46 12.35
C ILE A 211 27.23 16.44 13.47
N LEU A 212 27.68 15.24 13.11
CA LEU A 212 28.09 14.23 14.07
C LEU A 212 29.58 14.36 14.34
N GLU A 213 29.92 14.69 15.58
CA GLU A 213 31.30 14.67 16.04
C GLU A 213 31.76 13.22 16.24
N ALA A 214 33.02 12.98 15.84
CA ALA A 214 33.71 11.73 16.12
C ALA A 214 34.09 11.73 17.61
N GLY A 215 33.49 10.83 18.37
CA GLY A 215 33.81 10.63 19.79
C GLY A 215 34.68 9.39 20.00
N PRO A 216 35.01 9.04 21.26
CA PRO A 216 35.73 7.81 21.61
C PRO A 216 34.85 6.55 21.44
N ASP A 217 33.68 6.68 20.83
CA ASP A 217 32.71 5.62 20.66
C ASP A 217 33.31 4.48 19.83
N ARG A 218 33.05 3.25 20.25
CA ARG A 218 33.46 2.04 19.50
C ARG A 218 32.69 1.93 18.19
N ARG A 219 31.42 2.35 18.20
CA ARG A 219 30.51 2.26 17.05
C ARG A 219 29.40 3.30 17.15
N VAL A 220 29.00 3.84 16.01
CA VAL A 220 27.83 4.71 15.89
C VAL A 220 26.85 4.06 14.92
N VAL A 221 25.58 3.98 15.32
CA VAL A 221 24.50 3.45 14.48
C VAL A 221 23.47 4.53 14.27
N LEU A 222 23.07 4.75 13.03
CA LEU A 222 21.92 5.60 12.71
C LEU A 222 20.69 4.71 12.50
N ALA A 223 19.65 4.94 13.31
CA ALA A 223 18.34 4.36 13.15
C ALA A 223 17.40 5.41 12.52
N LEU A 224 16.76 5.03 11.41
CA LEU A 224 15.80 5.84 10.68
C LEU A 224 14.46 5.10 10.65
N SER A 225 13.41 5.76 11.13
CA SER A 225 12.04 5.24 11.11
C SER A 225 11.11 6.22 10.42
N ALA A 226 10.45 5.77 9.35
CA ALA A 226 9.34 6.48 8.74
C ALA A 226 8.04 6.13 9.48
N LEU A 227 7.29 7.15 9.86
CA LEU A 227 6.07 7.07 10.66
C LEU A 227 4.93 7.65 9.82
N ALA A 228 4.16 6.78 9.20
CA ALA A 228 2.96 7.14 8.46
C ALA A 228 1.81 6.26 8.94
N ARG A 229 0.66 6.87 9.26
CA ARG A 229 -0.54 6.11 9.62
C ARG A 229 -1.22 5.60 8.35
N PHE A 230 -1.90 4.46 8.45
CA PHE A 230 -2.76 3.88 7.42
C PHE A 230 -2.07 3.35 6.15
N THR A 231 -0.75 3.43 6.03
CA THR A 231 0.00 2.87 4.88
C THR A 231 1.11 1.95 5.36
N THR A 232 1.38 0.93 4.55
CA THR A 232 2.57 0.06 4.66
C THR A 232 3.55 0.28 3.51
N GLU A 233 3.30 1.29 2.68
CA GLU A 233 4.13 1.59 1.51
C GLU A 233 5.55 1.98 1.93
N PRO A 234 6.59 1.50 1.21
CA PRO A 234 7.97 1.84 1.54
C PRO A 234 8.23 3.34 1.42
N ALA A 235 8.79 3.95 2.47
CA ALA A 235 9.15 5.36 2.45
C ALA A 235 10.50 5.59 1.75
N PRO A 236 10.55 6.23 0.56
CA PRO A 236 11.81 6.56 -0.07
C PRO A 236 12.51 7.68 0.70
N TYR A 237 13.83 7.59 0.77
CA TYR A 237 14.66 8.61 1.41
C TYR A 237 16.06 8.64 0.78
N THR A 238 16.74 9.76 1.00
CA THR A 238 18.17 9.92 0.74
C THR A 238 18.86 10.26 2.05
N LEU A 239 20.00 9.62 2.28
CA LEU A 239 20.90 9.92 3.39
C LEU A 239 22.29 10.10 2.79
N ARG A 240 22.87 11.27 2.97
CA ARG A 240 24.25 11.57 2.58
C ARG A 240 25.11 11.71 3.81
N VAL A 241 26.27 11.08 3.75
CA VAL A 241 27.29 11.11 4.79
C VAL A 241 28.52 11.76 4.18
N GLU A 242 28.81 12.98 4.61
CA GLU A 242 29.93 13.77 4.13
C GLU A 242 31.04 13.76 5.19
N PRO A 243 32.30 13.46 4.81
CA PRO A 243 33.42 13.59 5.73
C PRO A 243 33.53 15.04 6.22
N PRO A 244 34.19 15.28 7.36
CA PRO A 244 34.51 16.65 7.79
C PRO A 244 35.21 17.38 6.63
N GLN A 245 34.75 18.57 6.25
CA GLN A 245 35.49 19.37 5.27
C GLN A 245 36.85 19.72 5.88
N ALA A 246 37.92 19.11 5.36
CA ALA A 246 39.26 19.62 5.59
C ALA A 246 39.32 21.02 4.95
N GLY A 247 39.82 22.01 5.71
CA GLY A 247 39.94 23.39 5.23
C GLY A 247 40.52 23.44 3.83
N ARG A 248 39.94 24.28 2.97
CA ARG A 248 40.36 24.44 1.57
C ARG A 248 41.87 24.72 1.51
N SER A 249 42.63 23.71 1.12
CA SER A 249 43.92 23.84 0.45
C SER A 249 43.74 23.20 -0.92
N SER A 250 44.02 23.99 -1.96
CA SER A 250 43.86 23.64 -3.36
C SER A 250 44.63 22.36 -3.73
N ALA A 251 43.92 21.28 -4.09
CA ALA A 251 44.49 20.21 -4.90
C ALA A 251 43.40 19.39 -5.63
N ARG A 252 43.36 19.62 -6.95
CA ARG A 252 43.11 18.70 -8.09
C ARG A 252 42.05 17.59 -7.94
N LEU A 253 41.02 17.68 -8.82
CA LEU A 253 40.00 16.66 -9.12
C LEU A 253 40.56 15.25 -9.37
N MET A 254 39.84 14.22 -8.89
CA MET A 254 39.37 13.01 -9.63
C MET A 254 38.30 12.25 -8.79
N PRO A 255 37.44 11.40 -9.39
CA PRO A 255 35.98 11.49 -9.20
C PRO A 255 35.37 10.63 -8.07
N SER A 256 34.22 11.12 -7.61
CA SER A 256 33.32 10.55 -6.60
C SER A 256 32.77 9.16 -6.95
N GLY A 257 32.83 8.25 -5.97
CA GLY A 257 32.13 6.97 -6.04
C GLY A 257 30.64 7.14 -5.70
N ILE A 258 29.77 6.84 -6.67
CA ILE A 258 28.33 6.69 -6.50
C ILE A 258 28.06 5.29 -5.94
N ILE A 259 27.47 5.16 -4.75
CA ILE A 259 26.86 3.89 -4.32
C ILE A 259 25.43 3.87 -4.88
N ARG A 260 25.17 2.93 -5.80
CA ARG A 260 23.96 2.83 -6.64
C ARG A 260 22.70 2.39 -5.89
N GLU A 261 21.59 2.81 -6.49
CA GLU A 261 20.20 2.36 -6.37
C GLU A 261 20.02 0.83 -6.42
N LYS A 262 18.92 0.32 -5.86
CA LYS A 262 18.49 -1.07 -6.02
C LYS A 262 17.21 -1.12 -6.88
N PRO A 263 17.26 -1.58 -8.14
CA PRO A 263 16.07 -1.91 -8.94
C PRO A 263 15.63 -3.37 -8.71
N GLY A 264 14.34 -3.65 -8.93
CA GLY A 264 13.72 -5.00 -8.86
C GLY A 264 14.12 -5.92 -10.04
N PRO A 265 13.73 -7.21 -10.02
CA PRO A 265 14.29 -8.23 -10.90
C PRO A 265 13.61 -8.29 -12.28
N PRO A 266 14.33 -8.80 -13.30
CA PRO A 266 13.72 -9.70 -14.27
C PRO A 266 14.51 -11.01 -14.47
N ASP A 267 13.82 -11.96 -15.11
CA ASP A 267 14.07 -13.40 -15.23
C ASP A 267 15.36 -13.89 -15.93
N GLY A 268 15.83 -15.07 -15.49
CA GLY A 268 16.25 -16.21 -16.34
C GLY A 268 17.59 -16.17 -17.11
N GLY A 269 18.50 -17.11 -16.81
CA GLY A 269 19.49 -17.61 -17.79
C GLY A 269 20.91 -17.94 -17.26
N PHE A 270 21.33 -19.19 -17.45
CA PHE A 270 22.59 -19.83 -17.02
C PHE A 270 23.90 -19.21 -17.56
N LEU A 271 24.98 -19.24 -16.75
CA LEU A 271 26.27 -19.95 -17.00
C LEU A 271 27.28 -19.78 -15.84
N ARG A 272 28.02 -20.86 -15.53
CA ARG A 272 28.96 -21.03 -14.39
C ARG A 272 30.36 -20.45 -14.65
N ARG A 273 31.01 -19.87 -13.63
CA ARG A 273 32.21 -20.38 -12.89
C ARG A 273 32.91 -19.27 -12.07
N GLY A 274 33.34 -19.62 -10.84
CA GLY A 274 34.47 -19.00 -10.12
C GLY A 274 34.14 -18.17 -8.86
N HIS A 275 34.21 -18.78 -7.67
CA HIS A 275 34.15 -18.13 -6.35
C HIS A 275 35.50 -17.46 -5.96
N PRO A 276 35.48 -16.42 -5.11
CA PRO A 276 35.57 -16.64 -3.65
C PRO A 276 34.44 -15.94 -2.86
N ALA A 277 34.27 -16.40 -1.62
CA ALA A 277 33.08 -16.30 -0.80
C ALA A 277 32.63 -14.86 -0.46
N SER A 278 31.33 -14.59 -0.65
CA SER A 278 30.60 -13.51 -0.01
C SER A 278 29.47 -14.13 0.83
N ARG A 279 29.32 -13.70 2.09
CA ARG A 279 28.20 -14.11 2.94
C ARG A 279 26.94 -13.34 2.49
N SER A 280 26.01 -14.04 1.88
CA SER A 280 24.64 -13.60 1.67
C SER A 280 23.81 -13.91 2.93
N LEU A 281 22.94 -12.99 3.32
CA LEU A 281 21.82 -13.27 4.22
C LEU A 281 20.55 -13.29 3.37
N SER A 282 19.90 -14.44 3.34
CA SER A 282 18.54 -14.62 2.80
C SER A 282 17.54 -14.46 3.94
N PRO A 283 16.33 -13.91 3.71
CA PRO A 283 15.33 -13.76 4.76
C PRO A 283 14.58 -15.07 4.97
N ALA A 284 14.65 -15.58 6.19
CA ALA A 284 13.61 -16.40 6.78
C ALA A 284 13.03 -15.61 7.96
N ALA A 285 11.72 -15.76 8.15
CA ALA A 285 10.88 -15.29 9.25
C ALA A 285 10.31 -13.86 9.15
N GLN A 286 8.98 -13.85 9.27
CA GLN A 286 8.04 -12.73 9.38
C GLN A 286 8.32 -11.85 10.61
N GLY A 287 7.88 -10.59 10.55
CA GLY A 287 7.76 -9.70 11.70
C GLY A 287 8.58 -8.40 11.61
N LEU A 288 7.86 -7.26 11.57
CA LEU A 288 8.34 -5.87 11.61
C LEU A 288 9.12 -5.34 10.38
N LYS A 289 8.38 -4.92 9.35
CA LYS A 289 8.86 -3.96 8.34
C LYS A 289 8.80 -2.54 8.91
N GLY A 290 9.93 -2.02 9.42
CA GLY A 290 9.96 -0.61 9.85
C GLY A 290 11.33 -0.03 10.24
N MET A 291 12.32 -0.87 10.52
CA MET A 291 13.64 -0.40 10.97
C MET A 291 14.72 -0.80 9.97
N ARG A 292 15.40 0.20 9.38
CA ARG A 292 16.63 -0.03 8.63
C ARG A 292 17.79 0.57 9.41
N ALA A 293 18.68 -0.29 9.88
CA ALA A 293 19.91 0.12 10.54
C ALA A 293 21.05 0.17 9.52
N ALA A 294 21.68 1.34 9.39
CA ALA A 294 22.95 1.46 8.69
C ALA A 294 24.07 1.46 9.74
N CYS A 295 25.04 0.56 9.59
CA CYS A 295 26.30 0.65 10.30
C CYS A 295 27.16 1.66 9.56
N ILE A 296 27.58 2.73 10.24
CA ILE A 296 28.57 3.67 9.75
C ILE A 296 29.87 3.41 10.51
#